data_AF-A0A9N9FKS4-F1
#
_entry.id   AF-A0A9N9FKS4-F1
#
_cell.length_a   1.000
_cell.length_b   1.000
_cell.length_c   1.000
_cell.angle_alpha   90.00
_cell.angle_beta   90.00
_cell.angle_gamma   90.00
#
_symmetry.space_group_name_H-M   'P 1'
#
loop_
_entity.id
_entity.type
_entity.pdbx_description
1 polymer ?
#
loop_
_entity_poly.entity_id
_entity_poly.type
_entity_poly.pdbx_seq_one_letter_code
_entity_poly.pdbx_strand_id
1 'polypeptide(L)'
;MSTNSTNTSSTSSTSNPVPVPAGDIAWVMASTALVFLMIPGVGYFYSGMARSKNALSLIMLSVLSAAILNLTFGTSTTKYIGSGENAFFMGVDMTPVSSLITIPKIAYAMFQCMFAAITPALALGSAAERGRILPKIVFIFVWTTLVYDFIACWSWNQNGWLAVLGALDFAGGTPVHISSGSAALAYAIILGKRHGHAANARAAMACAVTNLSAAVGGLTWHIFDFDDALDVFAVHGVGGLIGNILTGIFAQKSIAALDGTVIAGGWIDGNFIQLGYQLADSACGITYSFVMTYIILFVMDKIPGLSLRADAEAEAIGIDESELGELAYYHIDKIISVNKLTGETKTVKEETVLQNNDVNVSIV
;
A
#
# COMPACT_ATOMS: atom_id res chain seq x y z
N MET A 1 -37.74 27.04 65.47
CA MET A 1 -37.16 27.09 64.11
C MET A 1 -36.08 26.02 64.04
N SER A 2 -36.39 24.89 63.41
CA SER A 2 -35.45 23.78 63.18
C SER A 2 -35.21 23.72 61.67
N THR A 3 -33.96 23.89 61.25
CA THR A 3 -33.52 23.86 59.85
C THR A 3 -33.29 22.42 59.41
N ASN A 4 -34.21 21.86 58.61
CA ASN A 4 -33.99 20.58 57.93
C ASN A 4 -33.15 20.83 56.67
N SER A 5 -31.90 20.36 56.69
CA SER A 5 -31.06 20.21 55.50
C SER A 5 -31.49 18.95 54.73
N THR A 6 -32.17 19.12 53.61
CA THR A 6 -32.39 18.03 52.64
C THR A 6 -31.11 17.78 51.86
N ASN A 7 -30.40 16.70 52.20
CA ASN A 7 -29.35 16.11 51.37
C ASN A 7 -29.97 15.61 50.06
N THR A 8 -29.80 16.35 48.97
CA THR A 8 -29.98 15.83 47.61
C THR A 8 -28.75 15.00 47.25
N SER A 9 -28.84 13.69 47.44
CA SER A 9 -27.88 12.74 46.87
C SER A 9 -28.03 12.77 45.34
N SER A 10 -27.08 13.41 44.67
CA SER A 10 -26.87 13.25 43.23
C SER A 10 -26.51 11.80 42.95
N THR A 11 -27.44 11.04 42.39
CA THR A 11 -27.12 9.77 41.74
C THR A 11 -26.25 10.07 40.54
N SER A 12 -24.93 9.99 40.71
CA SER A 12 -24.01 9.85 39.61
C SER A 12 -24.37 8.56 38.89
N SER A 13 -24.90 8.66 37.68
CA SER A 13 -24.99 7.54 36.77
C SER A 13 -23.57 7.13 36.42
N THR A 14 -22.98 6.23 37.21
CA THR A 14 -21.78 5.50 36.82
C THR A 14 -22.19 4.64 35.63
N SER A 15 -22.02 5.16 34.42
CA SER A 15 -22.08 4.34 33.21
C SER A 15 -21.07 3.23 33.40
N ASN A 16 -21.53 1.99 33.58
CA ASN A 16 -20.65 0.83 33.60
C ASN A 16 -19.77 0.91 32.34
N PRO A 17 -18.44 0.82 32.45
CA PRO A 17 -17.58 0.82 31.27
C PRO A 17 -18.05 -0.29 30.35
N VAL A 18 -18.28 0.04 29.08
CA VAL A 18 -18.67 -0.94 28.06
C VAL A 18 -17.63 -2.06 28.10
N PRO A 19 -18.02 -3.31 28.44
CA PRO A 19 -17.06 -4.39 28.56
C PRO A 19 -16.35 -4.58 27.22
N VAL A 20 -15.02 -4.53 27.23
CA VAL A 20 -14.21 -4.82 26.04
C VAL A 20 -14.12 -6.34 25.91
N PRO A 21 -14.72 -6.96 24.87
CA PRO A 21 -14.70 -8.42 24.77
C PRO A 21 -13.28 -8.90 24.46
N ALA A 22 -12.76 -9.82 25.28
CA ALA A 22 -11.41 -10.35 25.09
C ALA A 22 -11.25 -11.09 23.75
N GLY A 23 -12.33 -11.68 23.22
CA GLY A 23 -12.35 -12.32 21.91
C GLY A 23 -12.08 -11.34 20.77
N ASP A 24 -12.70 -10.16 20.81
CA ASP A 24 -12.54 -9.12 19.78
C ASP A 24 -11.11 -8.57 19.79
N ILE A 25 -10.54 -8.34 20.98
CA ILE A 25 -9.13 -7.96 21.11
C ILE A 25 -8.24 -9.04 20.50
N ALA A 26 -8.44 -10.31 20.88
CA ALA A 26 -7.62 -11.41 20.39
C ALA A 26 -7.68 -11.54 18.87
N TRP A 27 -8.87 -11.40 18.29
CA TRP A 27 -9.08 -11.46 16.84
C TRP A 27 -8.42 -10.30 16.09
N VAL A 28 -8.57 -9.07 16.59
CA VAL A 28 -7.94 -7.88 15.98
C VAL A 28 -6.42 -7.94 16.09
N MET A 29 -5.87 -8.41 17.21
CA MET A 29 -4.43 -8.58 17.36
C MET A 29 -3.88 -9.70 16.46
N ALA A 30 -4.61 -10.82 16.32
CA ALA A 30 -4.24 -11.87 15.36
C ALA A 30 -4.30 -11.33 13.92
N SER A 31 -5.34 -10.58 13.58
CA SER A 31 -5.49 -9.94 12.27
C SER A 31 -4.39 -8.91 12.01
N THR A 32 -3.97 -8.14 13.02
CA THR A 32 -2.82 -7.23 12.95
C THR A 32 -1.54 -7.99 12.55
N ALA A 33 -1.28 -9.14 13.16
CA ALA A 33 -0.13 -9.98 12.79
C ALA A 33 -0.24 -10.52 11.35
N LEU A 34 -1.44 -10.89 10.90
CA LEU A 34 -1.66 -11.34 9.52
C LEU A 34 -1.42 -10.23 8.50
N VAL A 35 -1.92 -9.01 8.76
CA VAL A 35 -1.68 -7.86 7.88
C VAL A 35 -0.21 -7.44 7.91
N PHE A 36 0.46 -7.54 9.06
CA PHE A 36 1.90 -7.33 9.16
C PHE A 36 2.68 -8.25 8.20
N LEU A 37 2.32 -9.53 8.10
CA LEU A 37 2.96 -10.48 7.17
C LEU A 37 2.78 -10.10 5.70
N MET A 38 1.72 -9.36 5.35
CA MET A 38 1.52 -8.88 3.99
C MET A 38 2.57 -7.85 3.58
N ILE A 39 3.16 -7.10 4.52
CA ILE A 39 4.16 -6.07 4.22
C ILE A 39 5.45 -6.67 3.61
N PRO A 40 6.17 -7.59 4.26
CA PRO A 40 7.27 -8.29 3.61
C PRO A 40 6.77 -9.17 2.46
N GLY A 41 5.54 -9.69 2.53
CA GLY A 41 4.90 -10.45 1.45
C GLY A 41 4.84 -9.69 0.12
N VAL A 42 4.49 -8.40 0.15
CA VAL A 42 4.53 -7.51 -1.03
C VAL A 42 5.94 -7.37 -1.55
N GLY A 43 6.93 -7.20 -0.67
CA GLY A 43 8.34 -7.14 -1.04
C GLY A 43 8.83 -8.39 -1.78
N TYR A 44 8.48 -9.57 -1.26
CA TYR A 44 8.78 -10.85 -1.92
C TYR A 44 8.04 -11.02 -3.25
N PHE A 45 6.76 -10.64 -3.30
CA PHE A 45 5.96 -10.72 -4.51
C PHE A 45 6.54 -9.83 -5.62
N TYR A 46 6.88 -8.59 -5.30
CA TYR A 46 7.51 -7.64 -6.21
C TYR A 46 8.93 -8.06 -6.62
N SER A 47 9.72 -8.57 -5.67
CA SER A 47 11.04 -9.13 -5.96
C SER A 47 10.97 -10.30 -6.94
N GLY A 48 9.94 -11.15 -6.86
CA GLY A 48 9.75 -12.28 -7.78
C GLY A 48 9.37 -11.88 -9.21
N MET A 49 8.85 -10.67 -9.39
CA MET A 49 8.50 -10.10 -10.70
C MET A 49 9.60 -9.22 -11.30
N ALA A 50 10.47 -8.65 -10.45
CA ALA A 50 11.61 -7.84 -10.88
C ALA A 50 12.79 -8.70 -11.35
N ARG A 51 13.78 -8.08 -12.01
CA ARG A 51 15.06 -8.74 -12.30
C ARG A 51 15.83 -9.02 -11.02
N SER A 52 16.60 -10.11 -11.00
CA SER A 52 17.35 -10.59 -9.83
C SER A 52 18.29 -9.56 -9.19
N LYS A 53 18.83 -8.62 -9.99
CA LYS A 53 19.68 -7.50 -9.53
C LYS A 53 18.95 -6.38 -8.75
N ASN A 54 17.63 -6.49 -8.58
CA ASN A 54 16.78 -5.52 -7.89
C ASN A 54 15.89 -6.17 -6.82
N ALA A 55 16.16 -7.44 -6.48
CA ALA A 55 15.31 -8.23 -5.59
C ALA A 55 15.41 -7.75 -4.13
N LEU A 56 16.62 -7.52 -3.63
CA LEU A 56 16.89 -7.16 -2.24
C LEU A 56 16.30 -5.80 -1.90
N SER A 57 16.46 -4.82 -2.79
CA SER A 57 15.97 -3.45 -2.61
C SER A 57 14.44 -3.39 -2.49
N LEU A 58 13.70 -4.23 -3.23
CA LEU A 58 12.24 -4.29 -3.13
C LEU A 58 11.76 -4.89 -1.79
N ILE A 59 12.44 -5.94 -1.30
CA ILE A 59 12.16 -6.52 0.01
C ILE A 59 12.50 -5.52 1.12
N MET A 60 13.65 -4.85 1.02
CA MET A 60 14.08 -3.87 2.01
C MET A 60 13.11 -2.67 2.08
N LEU A 61 12.70 -2.14 0.93
CA LEU A 61 11.74 -1.03 0.88
C LEU A 61 10.40 -1.37 1.52
N SER A 62 9.90 -2.60 1.35
CA SER A 62 8.65 -3.00 2.00
C SER A 62 8.80 -3.08 3.52
N VAL A 63 9.90 -3.66 4.03
CA VAL A 63 10.18 -3.72 5.47
C VAL A 63 10.41 -2.32 6.06
N LEU A 64 11.12 -1.45 5.35
CA LEU A 64 11.33 -0.05 5.77
C LEU A 64 10.00 0.72 5.84
N SER A 65 9.04 0.40 4.97
CA SER A 65 7.71 0.98 5.03
C SER A 65 6.98 0.66 6.35
N ALA A 66 7.23 -0.50 6.96
CA ALA A 66 6.72 -0.83 8.29
C ALA A 66 7.39 -0.05 9.43
N ALA A 67 8.64 0.41 9.22
CA ALA A 67 9.39 1.14 10.23
C ALA A 67 9.00 2.63 10.30
N ILE A 68 8.38 3.17 9.25
CA ILE A 68 8.00 4.58 9.20
C ILE A 68 6.70 4.76 10.00
N LEU A 69 6.85 5.40 11.17
CA LEU A 69 5.74 5.72 12.07
C LEU A 69 4.84 6.78 11.46
N ASN A 70 3.55 6.49 11.42
CA ASN A 70 2.53 7.45 11.06
C ASN A 70 2.37 8.49 12.19
N LEU A 71 2.18 9.76 11.82
CA LEU A 71 2.08 10.88 12.77
C LEU A 71 0.63 11.28 13.10
N THR A 72 -0.38 10.77 12.38
CA THR A 72 -1.77 11.23 12.55
C THR A 72 -2.70 10.11 13.01
N PHE A 73 -2.87 9.99 14.33
CA PHE A 73 -3.82 9.05 14.95
C PHE A 73 -4.99 9.75 15.68
N GLY A 74 -5.17 11.06 15.49
CA GLY A 74 -6.14 11.82 16.28
C GLY A 74 -7.58 11.56 15.89
N THR A 75 -8.48 11.63 16.87
CA THR A 75 -9.91 11.82 16.59
C THR A 75 -10.09 13.10 15.79
N SER A 76 -10.81 13.02 14.68
CA SER A 76 -10.83 14.10 13.69
C SER A 76 -11.64 15.29 14.20
N THR A 77 -11.01 16.46 14.26
CA THR A 77 -11.69 17.75 14.49
C THR A 77 -12.34 18.31 13.22
N THR A 78 -11.99 17.76 12.04
CA THR A 78 -12.52 18.19 10.74
C THR A 78 -13.11 17.03 9.95
N LYS A 79 -13.76 17.30 8.82
CA LYS A 79 -14.25 16.24 7.92
C LYS A 79 -13.17 15.66 6.99
N TYR A 80 -11.97 16.24 7.00
CA TYR A 80 -10.96 16.04 5.97
C TYR A 80 -9.62 15.50 6.48
N ILE A 81 -9.25 15.80 7.73
CA ILE A 81 -8.01 15.34 8.34
C ILE A 81 -8.19 15.18 9.86
N GLY A 82 -7.58 14.11 10.39
CA GLY A 82 -7.43 13.86 11.82
C GLY A 82 -6.69 14.98 12.56
N SER A 83 -6.87 15.07 13.87
CA SER A 83 -6.08 15.97 14.71
C SER A 83 -4.71 15.35 15.05
N GLY A 84 -3.76 16.19 15.49
CA GLY A 84 -2.47 15.73 16.02
C GLY A 84 -2.52 15.23 17.47
N GLU A 85 -3.70 15.08 18.07
CA GLU A 85 -3.88 14.81 19.51
C GLU A 85 -3.24 13.48 19.93
N ASN A 86 -3.30 12.47 19.05
CA ASN A 86 -2.73 11.15 19.30
C ASN A 86 -1.39 10.92 18.56
N ALA A 87 -0.69 11.99 18.18
CA ALA A 87 0.64 11.89 17.61
C ALA A 87 1.57 11.10 18.56
N PHE A 88 2.45 10.27 18.00
CA PHE A 88 3.37 9.41 18.78
C PHE A 88 2.65 8.51 19.82
N PHE A 89 1.42 8.08 19.52
CA PHE A 89 0.58 7.27 20.43
C PHE A 89 0.22 7.98 21.75
N MET A 90 0.34 9.32 21.82
CA MET A 90 -0.10 10.08 22.98
C MET A 90 -1.60 9.87 23.23
N GLY A 91 -1.99 9.51 24.45
CA GLY A 91 -3.40 9.26 24.79
C GLY A 91 -4.06 8.06 24.09
N VAL A 92 -3.26 7.20 23.42
CA VAL A 92 -3.72 5.92 22.87
C VAL A 92 -3.57 4.86 23.95
N ASP A 93 -4.69 4.48 24.58
CA ASP A 93 -4.72 3.62 25.76
C ASP A 93 -5.67 2.42 25.60
N MET A 94 -6.02 1.79 26.72
CA MET A 94 -6.93 0.63 26.76
C MET A 94 -8.42 1.01 26.70
N THR A 95 -8.76 2.30 26.58
CA THR A 95 -10.16 2.73 26.46
C THR A 95 -10.72 2.36 25.08
N PRO A 96 -12.03 2.05 24.97
CA PRO A 96 -12.67 1.81 23.68
C PRO A 96 -12.52 2.98 22.72
N VAL A 97 -12.45 2.70 21.41
CA VAL A 97 -12.43 3.73 20.36
C VAL A 97 -13.71 4.56 20.38
N SER A 98 -14.86 3.90 20.51
CA SER A 98 -16.17 4.55 20.68
C SER A 98 -17.16 3.60 21.36
N SER A 99 -18.40 4.03 21.60
CA SER A 99 -19.48 3.14 22.05
C SER A 99 -19.86 2.07 21.01
N LEU A 100 -19.60 2.34 19.72
CA LEU A 100 -19.86 1.42 18.61
C LEU A 100 -18.66 0.51 18.30
N ILE A 101 -17.44 0.98 18.61
CA ILE A 101 -16.19 0.26 18.38
C ILE A 101 -15.58 -0.01 19.75
N THR A 102 -15.91 -1.18 20.30
CA THR A 102 -15.61 -1.57 21.68
C THR A 102 -14.15 -1.99 21.88
N ILE A 103 -13.41 -2.26 20.80
CA ILE A 103 -11.98 -2.60 20.88
C ILE A 103 -11.14 -1.42 21.40
N PRO A 104 -10.04 -1.68 22.14
CA PRO A 104 -9.20 -0.63 22.69
C PRO A 104 -8.54 0.22 21.60
N LYS A 105 -8.35 1.51 21.88
CA LYS A 105 -7.66 2.46 20.99
C LYS A 105 -6.28 1.95 20.57
N ILE A 106 -5.52 1.36 21.49
CA ILE A 106 -4.20 0.79 21.17
C ILE A 106 -4.27 -0.36 20.17
N ALA A 107 -5.23 -1.28 20.32
CA ALA A 107 -5.39 -2.41 19.40
C ALA A 107 -5.87 -1.93 18.03
N TYR A 108 -6.81 -0.99 17.99
CA TYR A 108 -7.28 -0.39 16.74
C TYR A 108 -6.16 0.38 16.02
N ALA A 109 -5.38 1.19 16.75
CA ALA A 109 -4.26 1.92 16.20
C ALA A 109 -3.21 0.98 15.61
N MET A 110 -2.81 -0.07 16.34
CA MET A 110 -1.87 -1.08 15.83
C MET A 110 -2.38 -1.75 14.55
N PHE A 111 -3.67 -2.12 14.50
CA PHE A 111 -4.27 -2.71 13.31
C PHE A 111 -4.23 -1.76 12.11
N GLN A 112 -4.66 -0.50 12.31
CA GLN A 112 -4.68 0.53 11.27
C GLN A 112 -3.27 0.92 10.79
N CYS A 113 -2.26 0.89 11.67
CA CYS A 113 -0.87 1.10 11.29
C CYS A 113 -0.39 0.12 10.21
N MET A 114 -0.88 -1.12 10.21
CA MET A 114 -0.45 -2.12 9.23
C MET A 114 -0.93 -1.76 7.82
N PHE A 115 -2.14 -1.20 7.68
CA PHE A 115 -2.66 -0.67 6.43
C PHE A 115 -1.88 0.58 5.99
N ALA A 116 -1.56 1.47 6.93
CA ALA A 116 -0.74 2.64 6.66
C ALA A 116 0.67 2.28 6.19
N ALA A 117 1.25 1.22 6.76
CA ALA A 117 2.57 0.73 6.41
C ALA A 117 2.61 0.04 5.04
N ILE A 118 1.62 -0.78 4.70
CA ILE A 118 1.63 -1.54 3.44
C ILE A 118 1.30 -0.67 2.22
N THR A 119 0.44 0.34 2.37
CA THR A 119 -0.10 1.12 1.25
C THR A 119 0.98 1.86 0.43
N PRO A 120 1.87 2.67 1.02
CA PRO A 120 2.93 3.32 0.25
C PRO A 120 3.92 2.31 -0.35
N ALA A 121 4.15 1.17 0.30
CA ALA A 121 5.00 0.09 -0.24
C ALA A 121 4.42 -0.48 -1.55
N LEU A 122 3.09 -0.58 -1.67
CA LEU A 122 2.43 -0.96 -2.92
C LEU A 122 2.76 0.05 -4.03
N ALA A 123 2.60 1.36 -3.76
CA ALA A 123 2.85 2.41 -4.75
C ALA A 123 4.28 2.39 -5.30
N LEU A 124 5.27 2.03 -4.45
CA LEU A 124 6.68 1.94 -4.83
C LEU A 124 7.00 0.83 -5.82
N GLY A 125 6.14 -0.19 -5.96
CA GLY A 125 6.31 -1.23 -6.98
C GLY A 125 6.39 -0.64 -8.39
N SER A 126 5.67 0.45 -8.64
CA SER A 126 5.73 1.18 -9.91
C SER A 126 7.09 1.78 -10.22
N ALA A 127 7.92 2.04 -9.22
CA ALA A 127 9.26 2.63 -9.27
C ALA A 127 10.40 1.59 -9.11
N ALA A 128 10.07 0.29 -9.19
CA ALA A 128 11.02 -0.80 -9.14
C ALA A 128 12.15 -0.66 -10.18
N GLU A 129 13.34 -1.16 -9.88
CA GLU A 129 14.50 -1.26 -10.78
C GLU A 129 15.18 0.04 -11.22
N ARG A 130 14.61 1.23 -10.99
CA ARG A 130 15.24 2.51 -11.40
C ARG A 130 15.05 3.69 -10.46
N GLY A 131 14.27 3.54 -9.39
CA GLY A 131 14.16 4.57 -8.36
C GLY A 131 15.20 4.38 -7.26
N ARG A 132 15.81 5.46 -6.79
CA ARG A 132 16.79 5.49 -5.69
C ARG A 132 16.13 5.19 -4.34
N ILE A 133 16.87 4.67 -3.37
CA ILE A 133 16.30 4.19 -2.09
C ILE A 133 15.97 5.36 -1.16
N LEU A 134 16.90 6.30 -0.98
CA LEU A 134 16.68 7.44 -0.07
C LEU A 134 15.44 8.28 -0.43
N PRO A 135 15.20 8.69 -1.69
CA PRO A 135 13.98 9.41 -2.05
C PRO A 135 12.72 8.59 -1.80
N LYS A 136 12.76 7.26 -1.98
CA LYS A 136 11.60 6.40 -1.69
C LYS A 136 11.25 6.37 -0.20
N ILE A 137 12.25 6.34 0.69
CA ILE A 137 12.05 6.43 2.14
C ILE A 137 11.37 7.76 2.52
N VAL A 138 11.86 8.87 1.97
CA VAL A 138 11.26 10.20 2.18
C VAL A 138 9.84 10.24 1.63
N PHE A 139 9.63 9.67 0.44
CA PHE A 139 8.32 9.57 -0.20
C PHE A 139 7.34 8.80 0.68
N ILE A 140 7.70 7.63 1.23
CA ILE A 140 6.82 6.84 2.10
C ILE A 140 6.31 7.70 3.26
N PHE A 141 7.19 8.43 3.94
CA PHE A 141 6.81 9.28 5.06
C PHE A 141 5.89 10.42 4.62
N VAL A 142 6.30 11.22 3.63
CA VAL A 142 5.54 12.40 3.17
C VAL A 142 4.19 11.99 2.56
N TRP A 143 4.18 10.93 1.77
CA TRP A 143 2.98 10.42 1.11
C TRP A 143 1.98 9.83 2.10
N THR A 144 2.46 9.07 3.11
CA THR A 144 1.58 8.56 4.16
C THR A 144 0.87 9.72 4.87
N THR A 145 1.61 10.77 5.24
CA THR A 145 1.05 11.92 5.96
C THR A 145 0.13 12.79 5.11
N LEU A 146 0.47 13.07 3.85
CA LEU A 146 -0.27 14.04 3.02
C LEU A 146 -1.34 13.40 2.11
N VAL A 147 -1.25 12.09 1.87
CA VAL A 147 -2.15 11.36 0.97
C VAL A 147 -2.94 10.30 1.71
N TYR A 148 -2.27 9.30 2.27
CA TYR A 148 -2.93 8.17 2.91
C TYR A 148 -3.83 8.62 4.07
N ASP A 149 -3.29 9.41 5.00
CA ASP A 149 -4.01 9.86 6.19
C ASP A 149 -5.27 10.65 5.87
N PHE A 150 -5.23 11.46 4.81
CA PHE A 150 -6.41 12.19 4.34
C PHE A 150 -7.48 11.23 3.81
N ILE A 151 -7.11 10.34 2.89
CA ILE A 151 -8.06 9.39 2.29
C ILE A 151 -8.63 8.43 3.36
N ALA A 152 -7.78 7.95 4.27
CA ALA A 152 -8.19 7.14 5.42
C ALA A 152 -9.14 7.92 6.34
N CYS A 153 -8.86 9.20 6.61
CA CYS A 153 -9.77 10.05 7.37
C CYS A 153 -11.12 10.20 6.68
N TRP A 154 -11.16 10.34 5.35
CA TRP A 154 -12.44 10.50 4.64
C TRP A 154 -13.29 9.24 4.73
N SER A 155 -12.65 8.07 4.60
CA SER A 155 -13.32 6.77 4.43
C SER A 155 -13.64 6.09 5.75
N TRP A 156 -12.71 6.11 6.72
CA TRP A 156 -12.80 5.30 7.94
C TRP A 156 -13.00 6.11 9.22
N ASN A 157 -12.76 7.42 9.20
CA ASN A 157 -13.15 8.24 10.34
C ASN A 157 -14.67 8.42 10.34
N GLN A 158 -15.32 8.26 11.49
CA GLN A 158 -16.77 8.47 11.63
C GLN A 158 -17.21 9.89 11.24
N ASN A 159 -16.33 10.88 11.40
CA ASN A 159 -16.57 12.27 10.99
C ASN A 159 -16.08 12.57 9.57
N GLY A 160 -15.44 11.61 8.90
CA GLY A 160 -14.95 11.72 7.53
C GLY A 160 -16.08 11.98 6.55
N TRP A 161 -15.85 12.87 5.58
CA TRP A 161 -16.94 13.29 4.71
C TRP A 161 -17.50 12.15 3.83
N LEU A 162 -16.69 11.15 3.43
CA LEU A 162 -17.17 9.99 2.66
C LEU A 162 -17.93 9.00 3.55
N ALA A 163 -17.44 8.76 4.76
CA ALA A 163 -18.16 7.97 5.76
C ALA A 163 -19.54 8.60 6.06
N VAL A 164 -19.59 9.91 6.25
CA VAL A 164 -20.85 10.67 6.49
C VAL A 164 -21.75 10.72 5.25
N LEU A 165 -21.17 10.77 4.04
CA LEU A 165 -21.92 10.68 2.78
C LEU A 165 -22.64 9.33 2.64
N GLY A 166 -22.08 8.27 3.24
CA GLY A 166 -22.59 6.91 3.18
C GLY A 166 -21.85 6.02 2.19
N ALA A 167 -20.64 6.39 1.77
CA ALA A 167 -19.77 5.50 1.00
C ALA A 167 -19.37 4.29 1.86
N LEU A 168 -19.35 3.11 1.25
CA LEU A 168 -19.03 1.85 1.92
C LEU A 168 -17.65 1.37 1.50
N ASP A 169 -16.70 1.35 2.44
CA ASP A 169 -15.39 0.74 2.24
C ASP A 169 -15.03 -0.13 3.44
N PHE A 170 -15.15 -1.45 3.26
CA PHE A 170 -14.99 -2.42 4.34
C PHE A 170 -13.54 -2.61 4.79
N ALA A 171 -12.60 -2.70 3.85
CA ALA A 171 -11.22 -3.13 4.13
C ALA A 171 -10.15 -2.38 3.32
N GLY A 172 -10.49 -1.24 2.72
CA GLY A 172 -9.51 -0.33 2.15
C GLY A 172 -9.47 -0.32 0.63
N GLY A 173 -10.62 -0.49 -0.02
CA GLY A 173 -10.75 -0.29 -1.46
C GLY A 173 -10.17 1.05 -1.89
N THR A 174 -10.54 2.12 -1.19
CA THR A 174 -10.09 3.48 -1.49
C THR A 174 -8.78 3.87 -0.80
N PRO A 175 -8.66 3.81 0.55
CA PRO A 175 -7.44 4.17 1.26
C PRO A 175 -6.21 3.34 0.92
N VAL A 176 -6.36 2.06 0.52
CA VAL A 176 -5.22 1.17 0.24
C VAL A 176 -5.05 0.97 -1.26
N HIS A 177 -6.06 0.46 -1.95
CA HIS A 177 -5.87 -0.04 -3.32
C HIS A 177 -5.96 1.06 -4.38
N ILE A 178 -7.04 1.83 -4.39
CA ILE A 178 -7.21 2.94 -5.34
C ILE A 178 -6.13 4.01 -5.12
N SER A 179 -5.86 4.37 -3.86
CA SER A 179 -4.83 5.37 -3.52
C SER A 179 -3.44 4.93 -3.99
N SER A 180 -2.97 3.73 -3.62
CA SER A 180 -1.63 3.25 -3.99
C SER A 180 -1.50 3.00 -5.49
N GLY A 181 -2.55 2.48 -6.14
CA GLY A 181 -2.56 2.28 -7.58
C GLY A 181 -2.49 3.59 -8.36
N SER A 182 -3.28 4.60 -7.98
CA SER A 182 -3.22 5.92 -8.62
C SER A 182 -1.92 6.68 -8.31
N ALA A 183 -1.35 6.50 -7.12
CA ALA A 183 -0.03 7.00 -6.79
C ALA A 183 1.06 6.33 -7.65
N ALA A 184 0.97 5.00 -7.83
CA ALA A 184 1.84 4.24 -8.72
C ALA A 184 1.80 4.75 -10.16
N LEU A 185 0.61 5.08 -10.66
CA LEU A 185 0.47 5.68 -12.00
C LEU A 185 1.19 7.03 -12.09
N ALA A 186 0.99 7.93 -11.11
CA ALA A 186 1.67 9.23 -11.08
C ALA A 186 3.20 9.07 -11.02
N TYR A 187 3.67 8.11 -10.22
CA TYR A 187 5.08 7.79 -10.08
C TYR A 187 5.68 7.26 -11.40
N ALA A 188 5.01 6.30 -12.05
CA ALA A 188 5.43 5.74 -13.32
C ALA A 188 5.56 6.83 -14.41
N ILE A 189 4.63 7.80 -14.45
CA ILE A 189 4.66 8.92 -15.38
C ILE A 189 5.87 9.83 -15.13
N ILE A 190 6.14 10.22 -13.87
CA ILE A 190 7.24 11.12 -13.54
C ILE A 190 8.60 10.45 -13.75
N LEU A 191 8.74 9.20 -13.34
CA LEU A 191 10.01 8.48 -13.39
C LEU A 191 10.38 8.05 -14.83
N GLY A 192 9.37 7.82 -15.66
CA GLY A 192 9.51 7.36 -17.03
C GLY A 192 9.93 5.89 -17.15
N LYS A 193 10.15 5.45 -18.40
CA LYS A 193 10.39 4.05 -18.76
C LYS A 193 11.75 3.54 -18.34
N ARG A 194 11.82 2.26 -17.98
CA ARG A 194 13.07 1.53 -17.73
C ARG A 194 13.86 1.28 -19.01
N HIS A 195 15.19 1.26 -18.89
CA HIS A 195 16.09 0.89 -19.99
C HIS A 195 16.16 -0.63 -20.17
N GLY A 196 16.21 -1.10 -21.42
CA GLY A 196 16.46 -2.50 -21.78
C GLY A 196 15.32 -3.49 -21.48
N HIS A 197 14.11 -3.02 -21.15
CA HIS A 197 12.98 -3.88 -20.82
C HIS A 197 12.19 -4.31 -22.08
N ALA A 198 12.47 -5.50 -22.60
CA ALA A 198 11.78 -6.05 -23.78
C ALA A 198 10.27 -6.24 -23.53
N ALA A 199 9.44 -6.06 -24.56
CA ALA A 199 7.98 -6.22 -24.49
C ALA A 199 7.52 -7.61 -24.00
N ASN A 200 8.36 -8.65 -24.19
CA ASN A 200 7.98 -10.05 -23.95
C ASN A 200 7.98 -10.46 -22.47
N ALA A 201 8.83 -9.85 -21.62
CA ALA A 201 8.81 -10.10 -20.17
C ALA A 201 7.59 -9.43 -19.49
N ARG A 202 7.09 -8.34 -20.08
CA ARG A 202 5.91 -7.60 -19.60
C ARG A 202 4.61 -8.37 -19.83
N ALA A 203 4.50 -9.10 -20.94
CA ALA A 203 3.36 -9.98 -21.22
C ALA A 203 3.26 -11.16 -20.23
N ALA A 204 4.38 -11.68 -19.73
CA ALA A 204 4.39 -12.77 -18.74
C ALA A 204 3.88 -12.32 -17.36
N MET A 205 4.16 -11.07 -16.95
CA MET A 205 3.64 -10.50 -15.70
C MET A 205 2.13 -10.27 -15.75
N ALA A 206 1.57 -9.73 -16.85
CA ALA A 206 0.10 -9.61 -16.98
C ALA A 206 -0.61 -10.96 -16.85
N CYS A 207 -0.06 -12.03 -17.43
CA CYS A 207 -0.66 -13.37 -17.35
C CYS A 207 -0.67 -13.95 -15.92
N ALA A 208 0.16 -13.46 -15.00
CA ALA A 208 0.18 -13.90 -13.60
C ALA A 208 -0.86 -13.20 -12.73
N VAL A 209 -1.46 -12.11 -13.21
CA VAL A 209 -2.43 -11.29 -12.48
C VAL A 209 -3.87 -11.63 -12.94
N THR A 210 -4.87 -11.44 -12.08
CA THR A 210 -6.29 -11.72 -12.39
C THR A 210 -6.71 -11.21 -13.78
N ASN A 211 -7.53 -12.00 -14.50
CA ASN A 211 -7.87 -11.79 -15.92
C ASN A 211 -8.33 -10.36 -16.30
N LEU A 212 -8.90 -9.60 -15.36
CA LEU A 212 -9.38 -8.23 -15.59
C LEU A 212 -8.27 -7.18 -15.43
N SER A 213 -7.39 -7.33 -14.44
CA SER A 213 -6.18 -6.52 -14.31
C SER A 213 -5.20 -6.78 -15.46
N ALA A 214 -5.09 -8.02 -15.92
CA ALA A 214 -4.31 -8.39 -17.10
C ALA A 214 -4.81 -7.67 -18.37
N ALA A 215 -6.13 -7.57 -18.55
CA ALA A 215 -6.74 -6.87 -19.68
C ALA A 215 -6.50 -5.35 -19.63
N VAL A 216 -6.60 -4.74 -18.45
CA VAL A 216 -6.36 -3.30 -18.29
C VAL A 216 -4.88 -2.94 -18.34
N GLY A 217 -3.99 -3.78 -17.79
CA GLY A 217 -2.56 -3.70 -18.05
C GLY A 217 -2.27 -3.74 -19.56
N GLY A 218 -2.80 -4.73 -20.27
CA GLY A 218 -2.70 -4.81 -21.73
C GLY A 218 -3.14 -3.54 -22.47
N LEU A 219 -4.25 -2.93 -22.05
CA LEU A 219 -4.80 -1.71 -22.66
C LEU A 219 -3.98 -0.46 -22.35
N THR A 220 -3.54 -0.25 -21.11
CA THR A 220 -2.68 0.88 -20.76
C THR A 220 -1.38 0.84 -21.56
N TRP A 221 -0.86 -0.35 -21.82
CA TRP A 221 0.36 -0.54 -22.61
C TRP A 221 0.18 -0.24 -24.10
N HIS A 222 -0.95 -0.66 -24.70
CA HIS A 222 -1.18 -0.46 -26.13
C HIS A 222 -1.58 0.97 -26.49
N ILE A 223 -2.17 1.70 -25.54
CA ILE A 223 -2.77 3.02 -25.81
C ILE A 223 -1.91 4.17 -25.26
N PHE A 224 -1.35 4.04 -24.06
CA PHE A 224 -0.73 5.16 -23.33
C PHE A 224 0.77 5.00 -23.06
N ASP A 225 1.34 3.80 -23.26
CA ASP A 225 2.79 3.53 -23.27
C ASP A 225 3.55 4.12 -22.06
N PHE A 226 2.98 4.03 -20.86
CA PHE A 226 3.66 4.29 -19.59
C PHE A 226 4.11 2.97 -18.94
N ASP A 227 5.28 2.99 -18.28
CA ASP A 227 5.93 1.82 -17.67
C ASP A 227 5.74 1.81 -16.15
N ASP A 228 4.58 1.31 -15.72
CA ASP A 228 4.34 0.91 -14.33
C ASP A 228 5.01 -0.43 -14.08
N ALA A 229 6.12 -0.44 -13.34
CA ALA A 229 7.07 -1.53 -13.44
C ALA A 229 6.54 -2.91 -13.06
N LEU A 230 5.56 -2.94 -12.14
CA LEU A 230 4.98 -4.16 -11.56
C LEU A 230 3.44 -4.14 -11.63
N ASP A 231 2.86 -3.35 -12.55
CA ASP A 231 1.42 -3.25 -12.80
C ASP A 231 0.56 -2.89 -11.57
N VAL A 232 1.11 -2.11 -10.64
CA VAL A 232 0.43 -1.72 -9.38
C VAL A 232 -0.87 -0.99 -9.67
N PHE A 233 -0.90 -0.10 -10.66
CA PHE A 233 -2.12 0.61 -11.06
C PHE A 233 -3.18 -0.34 -11.61
N ALA A 234 -2.80 -1.32 -12.44
CA ALA A 234 -3.74 -2.27 -13.04
C ALA A 234 -4.31 -3.25 -12.00
N VAL A 235 -3.51 -3.66 -11.01
CA VAL A 235 -3.97 -4.57 -9.96
C VAL A 235 -4.75 -3.81 -8.89
N HIS A 236 -4.11 -2.85 -8.23
CA HIS A 236 -4.67 -2.19 -7.05
C HIS A 236 -5.57 -1.00 -7.43
N GLY A 237 -5.14 -0.15 -8.37
CA GLY A 237 -5.93 1.01 -8.79
C GLY A 237 -7.25 0.60 -9.43
N VAL A 238 -7.16 -0.19 -10.50
CA VAL A 238 -8.32 -0.64 -11.28
C VAL A 238 -9.09 -1.72 -10.53
N GLY A 239 -8.43 -2.69 -9.90
CA GLY A 239 -9.09 -3.71 -9.10
C GLY A 239 -9.85 -3.11 -7.92
N GLY A 240 -9.26 -2.13 -7.23
CA GLY A 240 -9.91 -1.37 -6.16
C GLY A 240 -11.14 -0.60 -6.67
N LEU A 241 -11.02 0.11 -7.80
CA LEU A 241 -12.14 0.83 -8.42
C LEU A 241 -13.32 -0.10 -8.73
N ILE A 242 -13.03 -1.24 -9.36
CA ILE A 242 -14.05 -2.22 -9.74
C ILE A 242 -14.69 -2.79 -8.48
N GLY A 243 -13.90 -3.23 -7.51
CA GLY A 243 -14.41 -3.71 -6.23
C GLY A 243 -15.33 -2.70 -5.55
N ASN A 244 -14.93 -1.42 -5.54
CA ASN A 244 -15.71 -0.36 -4.90
C ASN A 244 -17.05 -0.11 -5.61
N ILE A 245 -17.06 -0.11 -6.95
CA ILE A 245 -18.29 -0.01 -7.75
C ILE A 245 -19.21 -1.20 -7.46
N LEU A 246 -18.65 -2.42 -7.41
CA LEU A 246 -19.40 -3.64 -7.13
C LEU A 246 -19.99 -3.63 -5.72
N THR A 247 -19.31 -3.06 -4.73
CA THR A 247 -19.89 -2.83 -3.38
C THR A 247 -21.18 -2.01 -3.46
N GLY A 248 -21.24 -0.97 -4.30
CA GLY A 248 -22.44 -0.16 -4.46
C GLY A 248 -23.66 -0.92 -5.01
N ILE A 249 -23.40 -2.00 -5.74
CA ILE A 249 -24.43 -2.87 -6.32
C ILE A 249 -24.80 -3.98 -5.33
N PHE A 250 -23.80 -4.67 -4.80
CA PHE A 250 -23.93 -5.94 -4.09
C PHE A 250 -23.93 -5.83 -2.57
N ALA A 251 -23.70 -4.66 -1.98
CA ALA A 251 -23.82 -4.50 -0.53
C ALA A 251 -25.24 -4.87 -0.06
N GLN A 252 -25.32 -5.59 1.06
CA GLN A 252 -26.59 -6.06 1.61
C GLN A 252 -26.70 -5.74 3.10
N LYS A 253 -27.81 -5.12 3.50
CA LYS A 253 -28.16 -4.82 4.89
C LYS A 253 -28.21 -6.07 5.76
N SER A 254 -28.67 -7.20 5.21
CA SER A 254 -28.75 -8.48 5.93
C SER A 254 -27.38 -9.06 6.27
N ILE A 255 -26.37 -8.79 5.44
CA ILE A 255 -25.00 -9.25 5.66
C ILE A 255 -24.30 -8.37 6.70
N ALA A 256 -24.46 -7.04 6.60
CA ALA A 256 -23.94 -6.13 7.62
C ALA A 256 -24.59 -6.37 8.99
N ALA A 257 -25.88 -6.70 9.04
CA ALA A 257 -26.58 -6.93 10.30
C ALA A 257 -26.09 -8.18 11.09
N LEU A 258 -25.22 -9.03 10.53
CA LEU A 258 -24.71 -10.22 11.20
C LEU A 258 -23.90 -9.90 12.47
N ASP A 259 -23.26 -8.73 12.53
CA ASP A 259 -22.53 -8.23 13.70
C ASP A 259 -23.20 -7.00 14.35
N GLY A 260 -24.42 -6.66 13.92
CA GLY A 260 -25.15 -5.49 14.37
C GLY A 260 -24.85 -4.20 13.58
N THR A 261 -23.98 -4.24 12.57
CA THR A 261 -23.72 -3.09 11.71
C THR A 261 -24.96 -2.74 10.88
N VAL A 262 -25.31 -1.45 10.86
CA VAL A 262 -26.48 -0.93 10.13
C VAL A 262 -26.03 -0.15 8.91
N ILE A 263 -26.43 -0.61 7.73
CA ILE A 263 -26.26 0.08 6.44
C ILE A 263 -27.58 0.13 5.69
N ALA A 264 -27.71 1.07 4.75
CA ALA A 264 -28.86 1.14 3.85
C ALA A 264 -28.84 0.03 2.77
N GLY A 265 -27.70 -0.64 2.56
CA GLY A 265 -27.48 -1.63 1.51
C GLY A 265 -27.12 -1.00 0.17
N GLY A 266 -26.94 -1.83 -0.86
CA GLY A 266 -26.69 -1.42 -2.25
C GLY A 266 -27.94 -1.56 -3.11
N TRP A 267 -27.73 -1.69 -4.42
CA TRP A 267 -28.82 -1.86 -5.39
C TRP A 267 -29.71 -3.07 -5.11
N ILE A 268 -29.13 -4.18 -4.63
CA ILE A 268 -29.89 -5.39 -4.30
C ILE A 268 -30.95 -5.14 -3.21
N ASP A 269 -30.70 -4.17 -2.31
CA ASP A 269 -31.66 -3.75 -1.28
C ASP A 269 -32.55 -2.57 -1.71
N GLY A 270 -32.47 -2.14 -2.97
CA GLY A 270 -33.22 -1.00 -3.51
C GLY A 270 -32.59 0.37 -3.22
N ASN A 271 -31.39 0.42 -2.64
CA ASN A 271 -30.67 1.66 -2.37
C ASN A 271 -29.80 2.09 -3.57
N PHE A 272 -30.44 2.64 -4.61
CA PHE A 272 -29.75 2.95 -5.87
C PHE A 272 -28.72 4.09 -5.77
N ILE A 273 -28.89 5.00 -4.82
CA ILE A 273 -27.95 6.11 -4.59
C ILE A 273 -26.59 5.61 -4.10
N GLN A 274 -26.51 4.39 -3.54
CA GLN A 274 -25.27 3.80 -3.06
C GLN A 274 -24.16 3.78 -4.13
N LEU A 275 -24.51 3.46 -5.38
CA LEU A 275 -23.53 3.49 -6.48
C LEU A 275 -22.96 4.91 -6.68
N GLY A 276 -23.79 5.95 -6.52
CA GLY A 276 -23.33 7.34 -6.59
C GLY A 276 -22.31 7.68 -5.50
N TYR A 277 -22.49 7.16 -4.29
CA TYR A 277 -21.54 7.33 -3.19
C TYR A 277 -20.21 6.61 -3.46
N GLN A 278 -20.24 5.38 -3.98
CA GLN A 278 -19.02 4.65 -4.36
C GLN A 278 -18.26 5.33 -5.51
N LEU A 279 -18.98 5.94 -6.46
CA LEU A 279 -18.37 6.71 -7.55
C LEU A 279 -17.71 7.99 -7.01
N ALA A 280 -18.35 8.69 -6.07
CA ALA A 280 -17.77 9.86 -5.42
C ALA A 280 -16.49 9.49 -4.64
N ASP A 281 -16.55 8.41 -3.87
CA ASP A 281 -15.41 7.85 -3.11
C ASP A 281 -14.24 7.47 -4.03
N SER A 282 -14.52 6.71 -5.09
CA SER A 282 -13.51 6.30 -6.05
C SER A 282 -12.90 7.52 -6.78
N ALA A 283 -13.73 8.46 -7.23
CA ALA A 283 -13.28 9.63 -7.97
C ALA A 283 -12.39 10.54 -7.09
N CYS A 284 -12.75 10.75 -5.82
CA CYS A 284 -11.92 11.54 -4.93
C CYS A 284 -10.62 10.81 -4.57
N GLY A 285 -10.66 9.50 -4.32
CA GLY A 285 -9.48 8.69 -4.02
C GLY A 285 -8.47 8.71 -5.16
N ILE A 286 -8.93 8.48 -6.40
CA ILE A 286 -8.09 8.54 -7.62
C ILE A 286 -7.51 9.94 -7.77
N THR A 287 -8.37 10.97 -7.76
CA THR A 287 -7.94 12.34 -8.11
C THR A 287 -6.98 12.89 -7.07
N TYR A 288 -7.31 12.77 -5.78
CA TYR A 288 -6.48 13.30 -4.71
C TYR A 288 -5.14 12.57 -4.65
N SER A 289 -5.15 11.23 -4.68
CA SER A 289 -3.91 10.46 -4.64
C SER A 289 -3.03 10.74 -5.86
N PHE A 290 -3.58 10.71 -7.08
CA PHE A 290 -2.79 11.00 -8.28
C PHE A 290 -2.17 12.39 -8.25
N VAL A 291 -2.98 13.44 -7.98
CA VAL A 291 -2.53 14.83 -8.02
C VAL A 291 -1.52 15.12 -6.90
N MET A 292 -1.81 14.71 -5.67
CA MET A 292 -0.89 14.94 -4.55
C MET A 292 0.40 14.15 -4.72
N THR A 293 0.33 12.90 -5.19
CA THR A 293 1.53 12.12 -5.51
C THR A 293 2.38 12.82 -6.56
N TYR A 294 1.74 13.31 -7.64
CA TYR A 294 2.45 14.04 -8.69
C TYR A 294 3.15 15.29 -8.14
N ILE A 295 2.47 16.07 -7.31
CA ILE A 295 3.05 17.27 -6.67
C ILE A 295 4.23 16.88 -5.76
N ILE A 296 4.06 15.88 -4.89
CA ILE A 296 5.10 15.41 -3.96
C ILE A 296 6.34 14.99 -4.74
N LEU A 297 6.17 14.11 -5.73
CA LEU A 297 7.27 13.61 -6.55
C LEU A 297 7.95 14.72 -7.36
N PHE A 298 7.16 15.62 -7.97
CA PHE A 298 7.71 16.77 -8.70
C PHE A 298 8.56 17.67 -7.80
N VAL A 299 8.08 17.97 -6.59
CA VAL A 299 8.83 18.80 -5.63
C VAL A 299 10.09 18.08 -5.16
N MET A 300 9.99 16.79 -4.81
CA MET A 300 11.12 15.98 -4.38
C MET A 300 12.22 15.93 -5.44
N ASP A 301 11.87 15.76 -6.72
CA ASP A 301 12.82 15.72 -7.82
C ASP A 301 13.62 17.03 -7.99
N LYS A 302 13.09 18.16 -7.52
CA LYS A 302 13.80 19.46 -7.54
C LYS A 302 14.71 19.69 -6.35
N ILE A 303 14.66 18.86 -5.31
CA ILE A 303 15.49 19.01 -4.12
C ILE A 303 16.81 18.24 -4.31
N PRO A 304 17.98 18.90 -4.22
CA PRO A 304 19.27 18.23 -4.31
C PRO A 304 19.39 17.07 -3.30
N GLY A 305 19.81 15.90 -3.79
CA GLY A 305 19.86 14.66 -3.00
C GLY A 305 18.60 13.79 -3.09
N LEU A 306 17.45 14.37 -3.44
CA LEU A 306 16.15 13.66 -3.57
C LEU A 306 15.71 13.36 -5.01
N SER A 307 16.61 13.52 -6.00
CA SER A 307 16.41 13.05 -7.37
C SER A 307 15.87 11.61 -7.36
N LEU A 308 14.72 11.40 -7.99
CA LEU A 308 13.94 10.16 -7.84
C LEU A 308 14.59 8.99 -8.59
N ARG A 309 15.09 9.24 -9.79
CA ARG A 309 15.67 8.22 -10.67
C ARG A 309 17.15 8.03 -10.40
N ALA A 310 17.58 6.77 -10.44
CA ALA A 310 18.97 6.40 -10.49
C ALA A 310 19.55 6.80 -11.87
N ASP A 311 20.86 7.03 -11.92
CA ASP A 311 21.54 7.23 -13.21
C ASP A 311 21.54 5.94 -14.05
N ALA A 312 21.93 6.06 -15.32
CA ALA A 312 21.89 4.95 -16.26
C ALA A 312 22.84 3.80 -15.88
N GLU A 313 23.95 4.10 -15.21
CA GLU A 313 24.94 3.11 -14.76
C GLU A 313 24.40 2.32 -13.57
N ALA A 314 23.86 3.01 -12.57
CA ALA A 314 23.19 2.41 -11.43
C ALA A 314 21.96 1.57 -11.84
N GLU A 315 21.17 2.02 -12.81
CA GLU A 315 20.06 1.22 -13.38
C GLU A 315 20.59 -0.03 -14.13
N ALA A 316 21.75 0.07 -14.80
CA ALA A 316 22.37 -1.03 -15.54
C ALA A 316 22.97 -2.10 -14.62
N ILE A 317 23.66 -1.70 -13.55
CA ILE A 317 24.24 -2.61 -12.55
C ILE A 317 23.14 -3.21 -11.67
N GLY A 318 22.14 -2.41 -11.27
CA GLY A 318 21.04 -2.81 -10.41
C GLY A 318 20.99 -1.99 -9.11
N ILE A 319 19.79 -1.80 -8.60
CA ILE A 319 19.56 -0.99 -7.38
C ILE A 319 20.13 -1.68 -6.14
N ASP A 320 20.17 -3.02 -6.11
CA ASP A 320 20.72 -3.76 -4.98
C ASP A 320 22.21 -3.42 -4.80
N GLU A 321 23.02 -3.54 -5.85
CA GLU A 321 24.44 -3.22 -5.77
C GLU A 321 24.71 -1.71 -5.66
N SER A 322 24.03 -0.88 -6.46
CA SER A 322 24.31 0.56 -6.50
C SER A 322 23.88 1.32 -5.24
N GLU A 323 22.78 0.93 -4.58
CA GLU A 323 22.25 1.64 -3.42
C GLU A 323 22.42 0.87 -2.10
N LEU A 324 22.57 -0.47 -2.13
CA LEU A 324 22.80 -1.28 -0.92
C LEU A 324 24.22 -1.85 -0.83
N GLY A 325 24.94 -1.96 -1.94
CA GLY A 325 26.26 -2.58 -1.97
C GLY A 325 26.23 -4.11 -1.80
N GLU A 326 25.06 -4.74 -1.96
CA GLU A 326 24.86 -6.18 -1.80
C GLU A 326 23.96 -6.71 -2.93
N LEU A 327 24.19 -7.95 -3.36
CA LEU A 327 23.35 -8.65 -4.34
C LEU A 327 22.51 -9.71 -3.65
N ALA A 328 21.22 -9.81 -4.01
CA ALA A 328 20.35 -10.89 -3.53
C ALA A 328 20.85 -12.28 -3.96
N TYR A 329 21.44 -12.35 -5.16
CA TYR A 329 21.94 -13.59 -5.75
C TYR A 329 23.32 -13.36 -6.35
N TYR A 330 24.31 -14.11 -5.88
CA TYR A 330 25.59 -14.22 -6.56
C TYR A 330 25.47 -15.28 -7.66
N HIS A 331 25.52 -14.85 -8.92
CA HIS A 331 25.66 -15.80 -10.01
C HIS A 331 27.12 -16.24 -10.11
N ILE A 332 27.34 -17.55 -9.93
CA ILE A 332 28.63 -18.19 -10.17
C ILE A 332 28.51 -18.86 -11.52
N ASP A 333 29.14 -18.28 -12.53
CA ASP A 333 29.26 -18.94 -13.83
C ASP A 333 30.33 -20.02 -13.71
N LYS A 334 29.88 -21.27 -13.90
CA LYS A 334 30.76 -22.43 -13.96
C LYS A 334 31.06 -22.74 -15.42
N ILE A 335 32.30 -22.52 -15.83
CA ILE A 335 32.79 -23.03 -17.11
C ILE A 335 33.04 -24.53 -16.92
N ILE A 336 32.20 -25.35 -17.51
CA ILE A 336 32.30 -26.82 -17.45
C ILE A 336 32.91 -27.31 -18.76
N SER A 337 34.01 -28.04 -18.67
CA SER A 337 34.50 -28.85 -19.79
C SER A 337 33.78 -30.19 -19.81
N VAL A 338 33.37 -30.61 -20.99
CA VAL A 338 32.73 -31.91 -21.21
C VAL A 338 33.64 -32.75 -22.09
N ASN A 339 34.05 -33.91 -21.59
CA ASN A 339 34.75 -34.90 -22.40
C ASN A 339 33.75 -35.49 -23.41
N LYS A 340 33.95 -35.21 -24.71
CA LYS A 340 33.04 -35.62 -25.78
C LYS A 340 32.96 -37.14 -26.00
N LEU A 341 33.90 -37.92 -25.48
CA LEU A 341 33.96 -39.38 -25.67
C LEU A 341 33.40 -40.15 -24.47
N THR A 342 33.61 -39.65 -23.24
CA THR A 342 33.17 -40.31 -22.01
C THR A 342 31.95 -39.66 -21.37
N GLY A 343 31.56 -38.46 -21.80
CA GLY A 343 30.48 -37.66 -21.20
C GLY A 343 30.84 -37.03 -19.86
N GLU A 344 32.06 -37.22 -19.38
CA GLU A 344 32.50 -36.77 -18.07
C GLU A 344 32.67 -35.24 -18.01
N THR A 345 32.07 -34.62 -17.01
CA THR A 345 32.09 -33.16 -16.81
C THR A 345 33.10 -32.75 -15.75
N LYS A 346 33.92 -31.73 -16.04
CA LYS A 346 34.86 -31.15 -15.07
C LYS A 346 34.77 -29.63 -15.08
N THR A 347 34.58 -29.04 -13.90
CA THR A 347 34.64 -27.58 -13.72
C THR A 347 36.04 -27.07 -14.03
N VAL A 348 36.14 -26.19 -15.03
CA VAL A 348 37.40 -25.59 -15.51
C VAL A 348 37.67 -24.27 -14.82
N LYS A 349 36.62 -23.50 -14.57
CA LYS A 349 36.70 -22.19 -13.92
C LYS A 349 35.37 -21.89 -13.23
N GLU A 350 35.44 -21.37 -12.02
CA GLU A 350 34.31 -20.74 -11.34
C GLU A 350 34.64 -19.26 -11.25
N GLU A 351 33.86 -18.41 -11.92
CA GLU A 351 33.93 -16.97 -11.73
C GLU A 351 32.65 -16.51 -11.07
N THR A 352 32.81 -15.79 -9.95
CA THR A 352 31.74 -14.94 -9.43
C THR A 352 31.64 -13.76 -10.37
N VAL A 353 30.74 -13.86 -11.35
CA VAL A 353 30.51 -12.79 -12.30
C VAL A 353 29.55 -11.82 -11.65
N LEU A 354 30.08 -10.69 -11.17
CA LEU A 354 29.28 -9.47 -11.07
C LEU A 354 28.74 -9.21 -12.47
N GLN A 355 27.46 -8.89 -12.61
CA GLN A 355 26.74 -8.84 -13.88
C GLN A 355 27.20 -7.66 -14.78
N ASN A 356 28.51 -7.54 -15.05
CA ASN A 356 29.10 -6.64 -16.03
C ASN A 356 28.90 -7.25 -17.41
N ASN A 357 27.73 -7.00 -17.98
CA ASN A 357 27.55 -7.11 -19.42
C ASN A 357 28.19 -5.90 -20.10
N ASP A 358 29.49 -5.99 -20.37
CA ASP A 358 30.23 -5.34 -21.47
C ASP A 358 31.61 -6.03 -21.49
N VAL A 359 32.09 -6.69 -22.55
CA VAL A 359 32.55 -6.08 -23.81
C VAL A 359 32.62 -7.17 -24.92
N ASN A 360 32.04 -6.85 -26.08
CA ASN A 360 32.29 -7.39 -27.43
C ASN A 360 32.89 -8.80 -27.58
N VAL A 361 32.08 -9.76 -28.02
CA VAL A 361 32.58 -10.93 -28.78
C VAL A 361 32.02 -10.86 -30.20
N SER A 362 32.82 -10.31 -31.10
CA SER A 362 32.66 -10.50 -32.54
C SER A 362 32.95 -11.96 -32.87
N ILE A 363 31.95 -12.66 -33.39
CA ILE A 363 32.09 -14.01 -33.92
C ILE A 363 32.76 -13.90 -35.29
N VAL A 364 33.94 -14.50 -35.44
CA VAL A 364 34.58 -14.81 -36.74
C VAL A 364 34.20 -16.23 -37.13
#